data_AF-A0A9N9BK33-F1
#
_entry.id   AF-A0A9N9BK33-F1
#
_cell.length_a   1.000
_cell.length_b   1.000
_cell.length_c   1.000
_cell.angle_alpha   90.00
_cell.angle_beta   90.00
_cell.angle_gamma   90.00
#
_symmetry.space_group_name_H-M   'P 1'
#
loop_
_entity.id
_entity.type
_entity.pdbx_description
1 polymer ?
#
loop_
_entity_poly.entity_id
_entity_poly.type
_entity_poly.pdbx_seq_one_letter_code
_entity_poly.pdbx_strand_id
1 'polypeptide(L)'
;MEYNQRSQRAYNFPFLKVAEIPLMLNDLNIPFTEEDVNKPNPVRFQAALEVFGNGLMGITLNSHRPQIDDALEGFDYRELHSESVSQLAFAYSLRRLMTSAGIDDYCVRDVLKPEPGRVRMILSGIINFARFHEDNIYLLQAYLDKSENVEIEHQNECRRRQELIDRLGMI
;
A
#
# COMPACT_ATOMS: atom_id res chain seq x y z
N MET A 1 -24.39 6.37 28.71
CA MET A 1 -23.01 6.74 28.34
C MET A 1 -22.12 5.59 28.76
N GLU A 2 -21.86 4.64 27.88
CA GLU A 2 -21.02 3.47 28.18
C GLU A 2 -19.74 3.59 27.35
N TYR A 3 -18.72 4.18 27.96
CA TYR A 3 -17.34 3.98 27.55
C TYR A 3 -16.87 2.72 28.30
N ASN A 4 -16.95 1.55 27.67
CA ASN A 4 -16.31 0.36 28.23
C ASN A 4 -15.64 -0.47 27.13
N GLN A 5 -14.31 -0.48 27.22
CA GLN A 5 -13.43 -1.62 26.92
C GLN A 5 -13.42 -2.08 25.46
N ARG A 6 -12.72 -1.34 24.59
CA ARG A 6 -12.01 -1.99 23.48
C ARG A 6 -10.87 -2.80 24.10
N SER A 7 -11.06 -4.12 24.19
CA SER A 7 -10.04 -5.09 24.55
C SER A 7 -8.71 -4.73 23.91
N GLN A 8 -7.61 -4.79 24.68
CA GLN A 8 -6.25 -4.69 24.14
C GLN A 8 -6.07 -5.81 23.10
N ARG A 9 -6.33 -5.50 21.83
CA ARG A 9 -5.98 -6.38 20.73
C ARG A 9 -4.46 -6.45 20.74
N ALA A 10 -3.92 -7.64 21.01
CA ALA A 10 -2.50 -7.89 20.87
C ALA A 10 -2.19 -7.80 19.38
N TYR A 11 -1.46 -6.75 18.98
CA TYR A 11 -0.91 -6.64 17.64
C TYR A 11 0.28 -7.60 17.52
N ASN A 12 0.43 -8.27 16.38
CA ASN A 12 1.49 -9.27 16.14
C ASN A 12 2.84 -8.66 15.72
N PHE A 13 3.07 -7.39 16.00
CA PHE A 13 4.29 -6.66 15.63
C PHE A 13 4.87 -5.89 16.83
N PRO A 14 6.19 -5.66 16.85
CA PRO A 14 6.82 -4.90 17.92
C PRO A 14 6.40 -3.43 17.88
N PHE A 15 6.19 -2.84 19.06
CA PHE A 15 5.96 -1.40 19.19
C PHE A 15 7.29 -0.65 19.24
N LEU A 16 7.57 0.12 18.20
CA LEU A 16 8.77 0.96 18.13
C LEU A 16 8.69 2.09 19.16
N LYS A 17 9.83 2.49 19.73
CA LYS A 17 9.93 3.69 20.56
C LYS A 17 9.78 4.94 19.70
N VAL A 18 9.37 6.05 20.32
CA VAL A 18 9.20 7.33 19.63
C VAL A 18 10.49 7.76 18.91
N ALA A 19 11.65 7.56 19.53
CA ALA A 19 12.95 7.87 18.95
C ALA A 19 13.37 6.95 17.79
N GLU A 20 12.81 5.74 17.71
CA GLU A 20 13.17 4.76 16.66
C GLU A 20 12.42 5.03 15.35
N ILE A 21 11.22 5.62 15.44
CA ILE A 21 10.36 5.87 14.27
C ILE A 21 11.02 6.84 13.28
N PRO A 22 11.49 8.05 13.68
CA PRO A 22 12.17 8.97 12.77
C PRO A 22 13.38 8.37 12.07
N LEU A 23 14.17 7.55 12.77
CA LEU A 23 15.35 6.91 12.20
C LEU A 23 14.98 6.00 11.03
N MET A 24 13.95 5.17 11.22
CA MET A 24 13.47 4.23 10.21
C MET A 24 12.74 4.92 9.05
N LEU A 25 12.06 6.02 9.32
CA LEU A 25 11.40 6.82 8.29
C LEU A 25 12.41 7.63 7.46
N ASN A 26 13.52 8.04 8.05
CA ASN A 26 14.59 8.72 7.34
C ASN A 26 15.28 7.82 6.30
N ASP A 27 15.41 6.52 6.59
CA ASP A 27 15.91 5.52 5.62
C ASP A 27 15.02 5.44 4.37
N LEU A 28 13.73 5.78 4.51
CA LEU A 28 12.73 5.83 3.44
C LEU A 28 12.59 7.23 2.81
N ASN A 29 13.47 8.19 3.16
CA ASN A 29 13.39 9.61 2.78
C ASN A 29 12.06 10.28 3.19
N ILE A 30 11.45 9.84 4.29
CA ILE A 30 10.23 10.45 4.84
C ILE A 30 10.63 11.44 5.94
N PRO A 31 10.47 12.76 5.75
CA PRO A 31 10.80 13.74 6.77
C PRO A 31 9.76 13.68 7.91
N PHE A 32 10.12 12.98 8.99
CA PHE A 32 9.27 12.79 10.16
C PHE A 32 10.10 12.90 11.44
N THR A 33 9.63 13.67 12.41
CA THR A 33 10.36 13.92 13.68
C THR A 33 9.68 13.28 14.88
N GLU A 34 10.36 13.24 16.02
CA GLU A 34 9.74 12.81 17.29
C GLU A 34 8.58 13.72 17.70
N GLU A 35 8.64 15.02 17.37
CA GLU A 35 7.54 15.94 17.62
C GLU A 35 6.32 15.57 16.77
N ASP A 36 6.52 15.16 15.52
CA ASP A 36 5.43 14.69 14.66
C ASP A 36 4.80 13.37 15.17
N VAL A 37 5.53 12.55 15.92
CA VAL A 37 4.94 11.37 16.58
C VAL A 37 4.09 11.80 17.79
N ASN A 38 4.60 12.72 18.60
CA ASN A 38 3.94 13.16 19.84
C ASN A 38 2.78 14.14 19.61
N LYS A 39 2.86 14.93 18.53
CA LYS A 39 1.86 15.93 18.11
C LYS A 39 1.65 15.77 16.60
N PRO A 40 0.96 14.71 16.18
CA PRO A 40 0.86 14.37 14.78
C PRO A 40 0.06 15.41 14.00
N ASN A 41 0.67 15.87 12.91
CA ASN A 41 0.03 16.71 11.92
C ASN A 41 -0.63 15.80 10.85
N PRO A 42 -1.94 15.98 10.55
CA PRO A 42 -2.65 15.19 9.54
C PRO A 42 -1.93 15.14 8.18
N VAL A 43 -1.41 16.27 7.71
CA VAL A 43 -0.77 16.40 6.39
C VAL A 43 0.55 15.63 6.36
N ARG A 44 1.37 15.74 7.42
CA ARG A 44 2.64 15.02 7.51
C ARG A 44 2.44 13.51 7.66
N PHE A 45 1.45 13.11 8.46
CA PHE A 45 1.14 11.70 8.63
C PHE A 45 0.59 11.08 7.34
N GLN A 46 -0.29 11.80 6.63
CA GLN A 46 -0.76 11.37 5.32
C GLN A 46 0.38 11.22 4.32
N ALA A 47 1.29 12.19 4.23
CA ALA A 47 2.45 12.13 3.34
C ALA A 47 3.34 10.91 3.64
N ALA A 48 3.55 10.58 4.93
CA ALA A 48 4.27 9.36 5.30
C ALA A 48 3.57 8.09 4.80
N LEU A 49 2.24 7.99 4.97
CA LEU A 49 1.46 6.86 4.48
C LEU A 49 1.44 6.76 2.95
N GLU A 50 1.48 7.89 2.24
CA GLU A 50 1.61 7.93 0.78
C GLU A 50 2.91 7.31 0.28
N VAL A 51 4.02 7.56 0.97
CA VAL A 51 5.30 6.92 0.62
C VAL A 51 5.22 5.40 0.80
N PHE A 52 4.62 4.91 1.89
CA PHE A 52 4.41 3.47 2.07
C PHE A 52 3.44 2.88 1.04
N GLY A 53 2.33 3.56 0.75
CA GLY A 53 1.37 3.13 -0.26
C GLY A 53 2.02 2.98 -1.64
N ASN A 54 2.83 3.97 -2.03
CA ASN A 54 3.56 3.93 -3.29
C ASN A 54 4.63 2.82 -3.29
N GLY A 55 5.43 2.72 -2.23
CA GLY A 55 6.53 1.75 -2.15
C GLY A 55 6.08 0.29 -2.07
N LEU A 56 4.96 0.00 -1.39
CA LEU A 56 4.50 -1.37 -1.13
C LEU A 56 3.37 -1.83 -2.05
N MET A 57 2.58 -0.91 -2.61
CA MET A 57 1.44 -1.26 -3.48
C MET A 57 1.50 -0.60 -4.86
N GLY A 58 2.44 0.32 -5.12
CA GLY A 58 2.48 1.10 -6.36
C GLY A 58 1.29 2.04 -6.52
N ILE A 59 0.64 2.44 -5.42
CA ILE A 59 -0.52 3.33 -5.43
C ILE A 59 -0.14 4.76 -5.03
N THR A 60 -0.80 5.72 -5.66
CA THR A 60 -0.74 7.15 -5.37
C THR A 60 -2.15 7.69 -5.19
N LEU A 61 -2.28 8.93 -4.73
CA LEU A 61 -3.56 9.65 -4.67
C LEU A 61 -4.32 9.67 -6.01
N ASN A 62 -3.59 9.65 -7.14
CA ASN A 62 -4.17 9.70 -8.48
C ASN A 62 -4.34 8.33 -9.13
N SER A 63 -3.93 7.23 -8.49
CA SER A 63 -4.00 5.89 -9.09
C SER A 63 -5.42 5.45 -9.45
N HIS A 64 -6.42 6.03 -8.80
CA HIS A 64 -7.84 5.73 -9.05
C HIS A 64 -8.55 6.76 -9.92
N ARG A 65 -7.84 7.78 -10.41
CA ARG A 65 -8.46 8.94 -11.06
C ARG A 65 -9.33 8.59 -12.27
N PRO A 66 -8.92 7.70 -13.20
CA PRO A 66 -9.78 7.30 -14.32
C PRO A 66 -11.10 6.68 -13.86
N GLN A 67 -11.06 5.79 -12.86
CA GLN A 67 -12.26 5.14 -12.32
C GLN A 67 -13.17 6.14 -11.59
N ILE A 68 -12.57 7.15 -10.95
CA ILE A 68 -13.29 8.22 -10.26
C ILE A 68 -13.97 9.14 -11.27
N ASP A 69 -13.27 9.52 -12.34
CA ASP A 69 -13.79 10.39 -13.39
C ASP A 69 -14.97 9.73 -14.10
N ASP A 70 -14.87 8.43 -14.41
CA ASP A 70 -15.97 7.61 -14.95
C ASP A 70 -17.16 7.53 -13.97
N ALA A 71 -16.90 7.27 -12.68
CA ALA A 71 -17.96 7.18 -11.67
C ALA A 71 -18.68 8.52 -11.43
N LEU A 72 -17.98 9.64 -11.63
CA LEU A 72 -18.54 10.98 -11.51
C LEU A 72 -19.23 11.45 -12.79
N GLU A 73 -19.25 10.66 -13.87
CA GLU A 73 -19.77 11.09 -15.18
C GLU A 73 -21.25 11.51 -15.17
N GLY A 74 -22.02 11.11 -14.15
CA GLY A 74 -23.42 11.51 -13.99
C GLY A 74 -23.68 12.71 -13.08
N PHE A 75 -22.66 13.28 -12.43
CA PHE A 75 -22.86 14.32 -11.39
C PHE A 75 -22.77 15.74 -11.96
N ASP A 76 -23.72 16.59 -11.59
CA ASP A 76 -23.80 18.00 -12.05
C ASP A 76 -22.61 18.87 -11.60
N TYR A 77 -21.92 18.48 -10.52
CA TYR A 77 -20.79 19.23 -9.94
C TYR A 77 -19.61 18.33 -9.57
N ARG A 78 -19.06 17.63 -10.57
CA ARG A 78 -17.97 16.64 -10.39
C ARG A 78 -16.74 17.21 -9.68
N GLU A 79 -16.41 18.47 -9.95
CA GLU A 79 -15.21 19.13 -9.43
C GLU A 79 -15.23 19.32 -7.91
N LEU A 80 -16.42 19.50 -7.32
CA LEU A 80 -16.59 19.59 -5.87
C LEU A 80 -16.29 18.26 -5.14
N HIS A 81 -16.39 17.14 -5.85
CA HIS A 81 -16.29 15.80 -5.27
C HIS A 81 -15.00 15.06 -5.64
N SER A 82 -14.38 15.39 -6.78
CA SER A 82 -13.19 14.69 -7.31
C SER A 82 -12.07 14.51 -6.28
N GLU A 83 -11.73 15.56 -5.53
CA GLU A 83 -10.67 15.50 -4.52
C GLU A 83 -11.05 14.60 -3.33
N SER A 84 -12.26 14.77 -2.80
CA SER A 84 -12.74 13.98 -1.65
C SER A 84 -12.86 12.49 -2.00
N VAL A 85 -13.35 12.17 -3.20
CA VAL A 85 -13.44 10.79 -3.67
C VAL A 85 -12.04 10.19 -3.86
N SER A 86 -11.08 10.96 -4.37
CA SER A 86 -9.68 10.52 -4.50
C SER A 86 -9.04 10.20 -3.16
N GLN A 87 -9.24 11.08 -2.16
CA GLN A 87 -8.76 10.85 -0.79
C GLN A 87 -9.39 9.60 -0.16
N LEU A 88 -10.70 9.37 -0.36
CA LEU A 88 -11.39 8.18 0.13
C LEU A 88 -10.90 6.91 -0.57
N ALA A 89 -10.77 6.93 -1.89
CA ALA A 89 -10.27 5.79 -2.66
C ALA A 89 -8.85 5.39 -2.19
N PHE A 90 -7.99 6.39 -2.01
CA PHE A 90 -6.66 6.17 -1.45
C PHE A 90 -6.70 5.59 -0.02
N ALA A 91 -7.57 6.13 0.85
CA ALA A 91 -7.73 5.63 2.21
C ALA A 91 -8.25 4.17 2.26
N TYR A 92 -9.12 3.78 1.32
CA TYR A 92 -9.56 2.39 1.18
C TYR A 92 -8.42 1.46 0.74
N SER A 93 -7.58 1.91 -0.19
CA SER A 93 -6.41 1.15 -0.62
C SER A 93 -5.39 1.01 0.51
N LEU A 94 -5.13 2.07 1.28
CA LEU A 94 -4.31 2.00 2.50
C LEU A 94 -4.90 1.04 3.54
N ARG A 95 -6.21 0.95 3.69
CA ARG A 95 -6.82 0.00 4.62
C ARG A 95 -6.42 -1.45 4.31
N ARG A 96 -6.35 -1.80 3.02
CA ARG A 96 -5.88 -3.14 2.60
C ARG A 96 -4.42 -3.36 2.99
N LEU A 97 -3.57 -2.34 2.81
CA LEU A 97 -2.18 -2.39 3.26
C LEU A 97 -2.08 -2.61 4.77
N MET A 98 -2.88 -1.86 5.54
CA MET A 98 -2.90 -1.93 6.99
C MET A 98 -3.35 -3.30 7.49
N THR A 99 -4.36 -3.92 6.87
CA THR A 99 -4.75 -5.31 7.17
C THR A 99 -3.58 -6.27 6.95
N SER A 100 -2.84 -6.14 5.85
CA SER A 100 -1.64 -6.97 5.61
C SER A 100 -0.53 -6.74 6.63
N ALA A 101 -0.41 -5.52 7.15
CA ALA A 101 0.50 -5.17 8.25
C ALA A 101 0.00 -5.59 9.64
N GLY A 102 -1.18 -6.24 9.74
CA GLY A 102 -1.77 -6.70 11.01
C GLY A 102 -2.61 -5.65 11.75
N ILE A 103 -3.08 -4.61 11.06
CA ILE A 103 -3.91 -3.53 11.60
C ILE A 103 -5.30 -3.57 10.93
N ASP A 104 -6.23 -4.33 11.51
CA ASP A 104 -7.55 -4.56 10.92
C ASP A 104 -8.55 -3.40 11.08
N ASP A 105 -8.31 -2.53 12.05
CA ASP A 105 -9.23 -1.47 12.46
C ASP A 105 -8.83 -0.07 11.94
N TYR A 106 -7.92 0.00 10.97
CA TYR A 106 -7.55 1.26 10.32
C TYR A 106 -8.76 1.94 9.67
N CYS A 107 -8.88 3.26 9.85
CA CYS A 107 -9.97 4.05 9.31
C CYS A 107 -9.55 5.47 8.93
N VAL A 108 -10.39 6.16 8.15
CA VAL A 108 -10.13 7.53 7.66
C VAL A 108 -9.89 8.54 8.82
N ARG A 109 -10.49 8.31 9.99
CA ARG A 109 -10.27 9.15 11.18
C ARG A 109 -8.79 9.19 11.58
N ASP A 110 -8.04 8.13 11.34
CA ASP A 110 -6.64 8.01 11.74
C ASP A 110 -5.75 9.00 10.99
N VAL A 111 -6.16 9.39 9.79
CA VAL A 111 -5.51 10.41 8.98
C VAL A 111 -6.06 11.81 9.29
N LEU A 112 -7.38 11.95 9.39
CA LEU A 112 -8.02 13.26 9.61
C LEU A 112 -7.78 13.83 11.01
N LYS A 113 -7.71 12.96 12.02
CA LYS A 113 -7.52 13.30 13.43
C LYS A 113 -6.53 12.31 14.05
N PRO A 114 -5.24 12.42 13.69
CA PRO A 114 -4.25 11.49 14.16
C PRO A 114 -4.06 11.63 15.68
N GLU A 115 -4.16 10.52 16.39
CA GLU A 115 -3.89 10.47 17.83
C GLU A 115 -2.47 9.92 18.06
N PRO A 116 -1.63 10.53 18.93
CA PRO A 116 -0.21 10.17 19.07
C PRO A 116 0.04 8.68 19.29
N GLY A 117 -0.72 8.06 20.20
CA GLY A 117 -0.62 6.62 20.48
C GLY A 117 -1.00 5.75 19.29
N ARG A 118 -1.99 6.18 18.50
CA ARG A 118 -2.48 5.47 17.33
C ARG A 118 -1.55 5.61 16.14
N VAL A 119 -1.01 6.81 15.91
CA VAL A 119 0.03 7.06 14.90
C VAL A 119 1.25 6.20 15.16
N ARG A 120 1.74 6.17 16.39
CA ARG A 120 2.89 5.34 16.78
C ARG A 120 2.64 3.84 16.51
N MET A 121 1.45 3.35 16.82
CA MET A 121 1.05 1.97 16.57
C MET A 121 0.99 1.65 15.07
N ILE A 122 0.36 2.53 14.28
CA ILE A 122 0.27 2.39 12.82
C ILE A 122 1.66 2.39 12.18
N LEU A 123 2.50 3.37 12.54
CA LEU A 123 3.88 3.46 12.04
C LEU A 123 4.70 2.23 12.42
N SER A 124 4.56 1.72 13.64
CA SER A 124 5.25 0.49 14.06
C SER A 124 4.86 -0.71 13.21
N GLY A 125 3.56 -0.90 12.96
CA GLY A 125 3.06 -2.01 12.14
C GLY A 125 3.50 -1.91 10.68
N ILE A 126 3.34 -0.74 10.05
CA ILE A 126 3.68 -0.57 8.64
C ILE A 126 5.19 -0.59 8.39
N ILE A 127 6.01 -0.04 9.30
CA ILE A 127 7.48 -0.15 9.21
C ILE A 127 7.92 -1.61 9.33
N ASN A 128 7.34 -2.36 10.28
CA ASN A 128 7.65 -3.78 10.43
C ASN A 128 7.29 -4.57 9.17
N PHE A 129 6.12 -4.29 8.59
CA PHE A 129 5.71 -4.91 7.33
C PHE A 129 6.62 -4.52 6.16
N ALA A 130 7.03 -3.26 6.07
CA ALA A 130 7.93 -2.79 5.01
C ALA A 130 9.29 -3.49 5.06
N ARG A 131 9.87 -3.69 6.26
CA ARG A 131 11.12 -4.46 6.41
C ARG A 131 10.93 -5.92 6.03
N PHE A 132 9.85 -6.54 6.49
CA PHE A 132 9.54 -7.92 6.09
C PHE A 132 9.41 -8.04 4.56
N HIS A 133 8.75 -7.07 3.91
CA HIS A 133 8.64 -7.03 2.47
C HIS A 133 10.01 -6.93 1.79
N GLU A 134 10.87 -6.03 2.25
CA GLU A 134 12.24 -5.87 1.74
C GLU A 134 13.08 -7.15 1.89
N ASP A 135 13.00 -7.79 3.07
CA ASP A 135 13.70 -9.04 3.38
C ASP A 135 13.19 -10.26 2.59
N ASN A 136 12.05 -10.15 1.91
CA ASN A 136 11.45 -11.28 1.17
C ASN A 136 11.23 -10.99 -0.31
N ILE A 137 11.52 -9.78 -0.78
CA ILE A 137 11.26 -9.38 -2.17
C ILE A 137 12.06 -10.22 -3.18
N TYR A 138 13.25 -10.69 -2.81
CA TYR A 138 14.08 -11.54 -3.67
C TYR A 138 13.46 -12.93 -3.92
N LEU A 139 12.70 -13.47 -2.96
CA LEU A 139 11.98 -14.73 -3.16
C LEU A 139 10.91 -14.55 -4.24
N LEU A 140 10.17 -13.42 -4.17
CA LEU A 140 9.18 -13.08 -5.18
C LEU A 140 9.82 -12.92 -6.56
N GLN A 141 10.96 -12.23 -6.65
CA GLN A 141 11.71 -12.08 -7.90
C GLN A 141 12.08 -13.43 -8.51
N ALA A 142 12.62 -14.37 -7.71
CA ALA A 142 12.96 -15.70 -8.19
C ALA A 142 11.73 -16.47 -8.76
N TYR A 143 10.54 -16.29 -8.17
CA TYR A 143 9.30 -16.87 -8.71
C TYR A 143 8.85 -16.19 -10.00
N LEU A 144 8.99 -14.86 -10.11
CA LEU A 144 8.66 -14.11 -11.32
C LEU A 144 9.56 -14.53 -12.48
N ASP A 145 10.87 -14.58 -12.27
CA ASP A 145 11.84 -15.04 -13.26
C ASP A 145 11.51 -16.46 -13.74
N LYS A 146 11.13 -17.35 -12.81
CA LYS A 146 10.71 -18.70 -13.16
C LYS A 146 9.43 -18.70 -14.01
N SER A 147 8.45 -17.87 -13.68
CA SER A 147 7.21 -17.75 -14.44
C SER A 147 7.47 -17.21 -15.85
N GLU A 148 8.34 -16.21 -15.99
CA GLU A 148 8.71 -15.62 -17.28
C GLU A 148 9.43 -16.64 -18.17
N ASN A 149 10.37 -17.40 -17.62
CA ASN A 149 11.08 -18.45 -18.35
C ASN A 149 10.11 -19.52 -18.89
N VAL A 150 9.14 -19.96 -18.08
CA VAL A 150 8.13 -20.93 -18.50
C VAL A 150 7.26 -20.38 -19.64
N GLU A 151 6.91 -19.10 -19.59
CA GLU A 151 6.14 -18.44 -20.65
C GLU A 151 6.93 -18.36 -21.96
N ILE A 152 8.23 -18.02 -21.89
CA ILE A 152 9.13 -17.99 -23.04
C ILE A 152 9.27 -19.38 -23.66
N GLU A 153 9.46 -20.42 -22.84
CA GLU A 153 9.51 -21.82 -23.31
C GLU A 153 8.22 -22.22 -24.02
N HIS A 154 7.06 -21.88 -23.44
CA HIS A 154 5.76 -22.16 -24.05
C HIS A 154 5.59 -21.47 -25.41
N GLN A 155 5.99 -20.20 -25.52
CA GLN A 155 5.92 -19.44 -26.77
C GLN A 155 6.85 -20.02 -27.84
N ASN A 156 8.06 -20.44 -27.47
CA ASN A 156 9.01 -21.06 -28.38
C ASN A 156 8.49 -22.39 -28.93
N GLU A 157 7.91 -23.24 -28.08
CA GLU A 157 7.33 -24.52 -28.50
C GLU A 157 6.10 -24.32 -29.40
N CYS A 158 5.23 -23.35 -29.08
CA CYS A 158 4.10 -22.99 -29.95
C CYS A 158 4.58 -22.51 -31.33
N ARG A 159 5.63 -21.67 -31.37
CA ARG A 159 6.22 -21.19 -32.63
C ARG A 159 6.79 -22.35 -33.44
N ARG A 160 7.56 -23.24 -32.80
CA ARG A 160 8.16 -24.41 -33.46
C ARG A 160 7.10 -25.37 -33.98
N ARG A 161 6.01 -25.57 -33.23
CA ARG A 161 4.86 -26.36 -33.68
C ARG A 161 4.21 -25.75 -34.92
N GLN A 162 4.03 -24.44 -34.97
CA GLN A 162 3.45 -23.75 -36.13
C GLN A 162 4.35 -23.88 -37.36
N GLU A 163 5.66 -23.66 -37.22
CA GLU A 163 6.63 -23.84 -38.32
C GLU A 163 6.60 -25.26 -38.90
N LEU A 164 6.40 -26.29 -38.08
CA LEU A 164 6.28 -27.68 -38.53
C LEU A 164 4.95 -27.93 -39.27
N ILE A 165 3.84 -27.38 -38.79
CA ILE A 165 2.54 -27.47 -39.46
C ILE A 165 2.61 -26.82 -40.85
N ASP A 166 3.20 -25.62 -40.94
CA ASP A 166 3.32 -24.89 -42.21
C ASP A 166 4.18 -25.68 -43.22
N ARG A 167 5.27 -26.31 -42.77
CA ARG A 167 6.11 -27.17 -43.63
C ARG A 167 5.39 -28.42 -44.12
N LEU A 168 4.57 -29.04 -43.28
CA LEU A 168 3.79 -30.22 -43.65
C LEU A 168 2.60 -29.87 -44.56
N GLY A 169 1.99 -28.69 -44.39
CA GLY A 169 0.91 -28.21 -45.25
C GLY A 169 1.35 -27.68 -46.63
N MET A 170 2.65 -27.55 -46.86
CA MET A 170 3.25 -27.19 -48.16
C MET A 170 3.64 -28.39 -49.05
N ILE A 171 3.42 -29.62 -48.58
CA ILE A 171 3.64 -30.89 -49.32
C ILE A 171 2.28 -31.46 -49.70
#